data_AF-A0A915IYB4-F1
#
_entry.id   AF-A0A915IYB4-F1
#
_cell.length_a   1.000
_cell.length_b   1.000
_cell.length_c   1.000
_cell.angle_alpha   90.00
_cell.angle_beta   90.00
_cell.angle_gamma   90.00
#
_symmetry.space_group_name_H-M   'P 1'
#
loop_
_entity.id
_entity.type
_entity.pdbx_description
1 polymer ?
#
loop_
_entity_poly.entity_id
_entity_poly.type
_entity_poly.pdbx_seq_one_letter_code
_entity_poly.pdbx_strand_id
1 'polypeptide(L)'
;MRHFHASFISICRRIVPVLIRIVLLTFLVVCTVFYATIENFSCAKSGPVEIGKLLPNCLIIGARKSGTRALLEFLNLHNSIAIAREEVHFFDKDEFYVKGLDWYRNQMPPAVPDVKILIEKTPAYFVQHKSINRVYKFNPDIKLILILRNPVERLISDYTQVFYSKMAKNKTTPKLDALLFTRVMKRTKNKTKIYKEIKTFYKPLRNSMYAEHLKKWIELFPLKKNLHIVDGDRFVSDPLSELKLVEKFLNLSEEISNDSIYFNVSKGFYCYIHPDEGSKCLSESKGRKHVEISQETAARLTTFFKIHNEKLFQMINRRFSWY
;
A
#
# COMPACT_ATOMS: atom_id res chain seq x y z
N MET A 1 -54.62 -21.86 82.72
CA MET A 1 -53.82 -21.26 81.62
C MET A 1 -52.36 -20.95 81.99
N ARG A 2 -51.66 -21.78 82.80
CA ARG A 2 -50.21 -21.61 83.08
C ARG A 2 -49.33 -22.83 82.79
N HIS A 3 -49.92 -24.00 82.53
CA HIS A 3 -49.16 -25.22 82.23
C HIS A 3 -48.82 -25.44 80.74
N PHE A 4 -49.50 -24.76 79.81
CA PHE A 4 -49.20 -24.87 78.38
C PHE A 4 -47.99 -24.03 77.91
N HIS A 5 -47.61 -23.01 78.68
CA HIS A 5 -46.54 -22.08 78.29
C HIS A 5 -45.12 -22.64 78.56
N ALA A 6 -44.95 -23.46 79.60
CA ALA A 6 -43.66 -24.04 79.97
C ALA A 6 -43.18 -25.13 78.98
N SER A 7 -44.09 -25.96 78.44
CA SER A 7 -43.74 -26.98 77.45
C SER A 7 -43.32 -26.39 76.11
N PHE A 8 -43.91 -25.26 75.69
CA PHE A 8 -43.59 -24.63 74.41
C PHE A 8 -42.19 -24.01 74.40
N ILE A 9 -41.76 -23.41 75.51
CA ILE A 9 -40.43 -22.80 75.66
C ILE A 9 -39.32 -23.88 75.68
N SER A 10 -39.58 -25.04 76.29
CA SER A 10 -38.64 -26.17 76.32
C SER A 10 -38.43 -26.79 74.92
N ILE A 11 -39.50 -26.90 74.13
CA ILE A 11 -39.46 -27.38 72.75
C ILE A 11 -38.72 -26.40 71.84
N CYS A 12 -38.97 -25.09 71.95
CA CYS A 12 -38.23 -24.07 71.21
C CYS A 12 -36.72 -24.04 71.54
N ARG A 13 -36.33 -24.24 72.81
CA ARG A 13 -34.90 -24.30 73.20
C ARG A 13 -34.14 -25.48 72.61
N ARG A 14 -34.82 -26.58 72.26
CA ARG A 14 -34.20 -27.76 71.63
C ARG A 14 -34.24 -27.73 70.12
N ILE A 15 -35.29 -27.16 69.51
CA ILE A 15 -35.53 -27.19 68.06
C ILE A 15 -34.81 -26.04 67.34
N VAL A 16 -34.77 -24.84 67.94
CA VAL A 16 -34.14 -23.65 67.31
C VAL A 16 -32.64 -23.86 67.00
N PRO A 17 -31.81 -24.43 67.89
CA PRO A 17 -30.40 -24.69 67.59
C PRO A 17 -30.20 -25.72 66.46
N VAL A 18 -31.12 -26.70 66.35
CA VAL A 18 -31.09 -27.74 65.32
C VAL A 18 -31.48 -27.14 63.96
N LEU A 19 -32.53 -26.32 63.91
CA LEU A 19 -32.91 -25.56 62.71
C LEU A 19 -31.81 -24.60 62.26
N ILE A 20 -31.18 -23.87 63.19
CA ILE A 20 -30.06 -22.98 62.87
C ILE A 20 -28.88 -23.76 62.29
N ARG A 21 -28.55 -24.94 62.86
CA ARG A 21 -27.50 -25.81 62.30
C ARG A 21 -27.85 -26.33 60.91
N ILE A 22 -29.10 -26.72 60.67
CA ILE A 22 -29.56 -27.16 59.35
C ILE A 22 -29.46 -26.02 58.34
N VAL A 23 -29.92 -24.81 58.69
CA VAL A 23 -29.84 -23.63 57.81
C VAL A 23 -28.39 -23.25 57.50
N LEU A 24 -27.50 -23.27 58.50
CA LEU A 24 -26.07 -23.00 58.31
C LEU A 24 -25.39 -24.07 57.45
N LEU A 25 -25.72 -25.35 57.62
CA LEU A 25 -25.21 -26.43 56.77
C LEU A 25 -25.72 -26.29 55.33
N THR A 26 -27.00 -25.98 55.13
CA THR A 26 -27.53 -25.74 53.79
C THR A 26 -26.88 -24.53 53.13
N PHE A 27 -26.60 -23.46 53.90
CA PHE A 27 -25.93 -22.28 53.37
C PHE A 27 -24.46 -22.58 53.00
N LEU A 28 -23.75 -23.36 53.81
CA LEU A 28 -22.38 -23.83 53.50
C LEU A 28 -22.34 -24.74 52.27
N VAL A 29 -23.30 -25.65 52.11
CA VAL A 29 -23.39 -26.53 50.94
C VAL A 29 -23.74 -25.72 49.69
N VAL A 30 -24.69 -24.77 49.77
CA VAL A 30 -25.00 -23.88 48.65
C VAL A 30 -23.79 -23.02 48.30
N CYS A 31 -23.11 -22.42 49.29
CA CYS A 31 -21.90 -21.63 49.05
C CYS A 31 -20.77 -22.45 48.43
N THR A 32 -20.53 -23.68 48.88
CA THR A 32 -19.47 -24.54 48.33
C THR A 32 -19.80 -25.04 46.92
N VAL A 33 -21.06 -25.37 46.63
CA VAL A 33 -21.52 -25.68 45.26
C VAL A 33 -21.42 -24.45 44.37
N PHE A 34 -21.78 -23.26 44.87
CA PHE A 34 -21.66 -22.00 44.13
C PHE A 34 -20.20 -21.64 43.85
N TYR A 35 -19.31 -21.82 44.84
CA TYR A 35 -17.86 -21.63 44.69
C TYR A 35 -17.28 -22.64 43.69
N ALA A 36 -17.68 -23.90 43.75
CA ALA A 36 -17.27 -24.94 42.79
C ALA A 36 -17.81 -24.68 41.37
N THR A 37 -18.98 -24.06 41.22
CA THR A 37 -19.47 -23.62 39.89
C THR A 37 -18.76 -22.38 39.36
N ILE A 38 -18.30 -21.47 40.24
CA ILE A 38 -17.50 -20.30 39.86
C ILE A 38 -16.08 -20.72 39.47
N GLU A 39 -15.46 -21.67 40.19
CA GLU A 39 -14.14 -22.21 39.83
C GLU A 39 -14.16 -23.03 38.52
N ASN A 40 -15.30 -23.64 38.18
CA ASN A 40 -15.50 -24.31 36.89
C ASN A 40 -15.83 -23.36 35.73
N PHE A 41 -16.15 -22.09 36.00
CA PHE A 41 -16.06 -21.00 35.02
C PHE A 41 -14.63 -20.47 34.94
N SER A 42 -13.67 -21.37 34.77
CA SER A 42 -12.41 -20.99 34.15
C SER A 42 -12.77 -20.50 32.75
N CYS A 43 -12.65 -19.18 32.55
CA CYS A 43 -12.62 -18.58 31.23
C CYS A 43 -11.67 -19.42 30.41
N ALA A 44 -12.21 -20.25 29.50
CA ALA A 44 -11.41 -20.95 28.53
C ALA A 44 -10.55 -19.87 27.91
N LYS A 45 -9.24 -19.90 28.20
CA LYS A 45 -8.27 -19.06 27.53
C LYS A 45 -8.40 -19.48 26.08
N SER A 46 -9.25 -18.78 25.32
CA SER A 46 -9.13 -18.74 23.88
C SER A 46 -7.65 -18.41 23.69
N GLY A 47 -6.90 -19.35 23.11
CA GLY A 47 -5.60 -19.01 22.57
C GLY A 47 -5.74 -17.75 21.72
N PRO A 48 -4.65 -16.99 21.48
CA PRO A 48 -4.74 -15.80 20.64
C PRO A 48 -5.58 -16.15 19.43
N VAL A 49 -6.74 -15.49 19.27
CA VAL A 49 -7.58 -15.66 18.09
C VAL A 49 -6.61 -15.46 16.94
N GLU A 50 -6.38 -16.49 16.12
CA GLU A 50 -5.58 -16.32 14.92
C GLU A 50 -6.34 -15.32 14.06
N ILE A 51 -5.96 -14.05 14.18
CA ILE A 51 -6.54 -13.00 13.36
C ILE A 51 -6.03 -13.30 11.96
N GLY A 52 -6.87 -13.98 11.18
CA GLY A 52 -6.53 -14.43 9.84
C GLY A 52 -6.04 -13.27 8.99
N LYS A 53 -5.17 -13.55 8.02
CA LYS A 53 -4.72 -12.54 7.06
C LYS A 53 -5.82 -12.26 6.05
N LEU A 54 -6.02 -11.01 5.67
CA LEU A 54 -6.99 -10.63 4.63
C LEU A 54 -6.29 -10.45 3.29
N LEU A 55 -7.06 -10.51 2.20
CA LEU A 55 -6.59 -10.15 0.87
C LEU A 55 -6.67 -8.62 0.69
N PRO A 56 -5.78 -8.00 -0.10
CA PRO A 56 -5.81 -6.57 -0.32
C PRO A 56 -7.05 -6.17 -1.14
N ASN A 57 -7.70 -5.09 -0.71
CA ASN A 57 -8.82 -4.46 -1.42
C ASN A 57 -8.40 -3.18 -2.15
N CYS A 58 -7.12 -2.79 -2.06
CA CYS A 58 -6.53 -1.71 -2.83
C CYS A 58 -5.12 -2.08 -3.33
N LEU A 59 -4.78 -1.68 -4.55
CA LEU A 59 -3.45 -1.88 -5.15
C LEU A 59 -2.84 -0.55 -5.61
N ILE A 60 -1.60 -0.28 -5.22
CA ILE A 60 -0.75 0.72 -5.88
C ILE A 60 0.00 0.02 -7.03
N ILE A 61 -0.54 0.15 -8.24
CA ILE A 61 -0.09 -0.62 -9.41
C ILE A 61 1.16 -0.05 -10.09
N GLY A 62 1.55 1.19 -9.75
CA GLY A 62 2.63 1.87 -10.45
C GLY A 62 2.59 3.40 -10.28
N ALA A 63 3.38 4.13 -11.05
CA ALA A 63 4.41 3.64 -11.96
C ALA A 63 5.77 3.51 -11.25
N ARG A 64 6.61 2.57 -11.71
CA ARG A 64 7.98 2.40 -11.20
C ARG A 64 8.74 3.74 -11.29
N LYS A 65 9.40 4.11 -10.19
CA LYS A 65 10.13 5.39 -9.99
C LYS A 65 9.28 6.67 -9.93
N SER A 66 7.97 6.53 -9.77
CA SER A 66 7.07 7.69 -9.59
C SER A 66 6.77 8.05 -8.14
N GLY A 67 7.37 7.38 -7.16
CA GLY A 67 7.11 7.65 -5.73
C GLY A 67 6.23 6.63 -5.03
N THR A 68 5.98 5.46 -5.64
CA THR A 68 5.08 4.43 -5.09
C THR A 68 5.37 4.01 -3.65
N ARG A 69 6.65 3.89 -3.24
CA ARG A 69 7.00 3.55 -1.85
C ARG A 69 6.68 4.71 -0.89
N ALA A 70 6.94 5.95 -1.31
CA ALA A 70 6.61 7.12 -0.51
C ALA A 70 5.09 7.18 -0.29
N LEU A 71 4.31 7.05 -1.35
CA LEU A 71 2.85 7.02 -1.27
C LEU A 71 2.34 5.94 -0.30
N LEU A 72 2.86 4.71 -0.38
CA LEU A 72 2.46 3.62 0.51
C LEU A 72 2.74 3.95 1.99
N GLU A 73 3.93 4.47 2.30
CA GLU A 73 4.31 4.80 3.68
C GLU A 73 3.48 5.95 4.25
N PHE A 74 3.20 6.98 3.45
CA PHE A 74 2.40 8.12 3.89
C PHE A 74 0.93 7.73 4.08
N LEU A 75 0.38 6.85 3.23
CA LEU A 75 -0.97 6.31 3.43
C LEU A 75 -1.08 5.46 4.70
N ASN A 76 0.00 4.79 5.11
CA ASN A 76 0.05 4.00 6.34
C ASN A 76 0.01 4.86 7.62
N LEU A 77 -0.02 6.19 7.50
CA LEU A 77 -0.27 7.09 8.64
C LEU A 77 -1.76 7.12 9.05
N HIS A 78 -2.66 6.67 8.17
CA HIS A 78 -4.08 6.63 8.47
C HIS A 78 -4.45 5.34 9.21
N ASN A 79 -5.15 5.46 10.33
CA ASN A 79 -5.50 4.32 11.20
C ASN A 79 -6.38 3.24 10.53
N SER A 80 -7.16 3.60 9.50
CA SER A 80 -7.99 2.67 8.74
C SER A 80 -7.23 1.94 7.61
N ILE A 81 -5.94 2.21 7.44
CA ILE A 81 -5.10 1.64 6.37
C ILE A 81 -4.05 0.70 6.96
N ALA A 82 -3.97 -0.52 6.42
CA ALA A 82 -2.82 -1.40 6.58
C ALA A 82 -2.10 -1.59 5.25
N ILE A 83 -0.80 -1.89 5.31
CA ILE A 83 0.03 -2.10 4.12
C ILE A 83 0.74 -3.45 4.11
N ALA A 84 0.86 -4.05 2.93
CA ALA A 84 1.88 -5.05 2.68
C ALA A 84 3.23 -4.34 2.48
N ARG A 85 4.20 -4.59 3.36
CA ARG A 85 5.49 -3.87 3.35
C ARG A 85 6.35 -4.18 2.13
N GLU A 86 6.26 -5.39 1.57
CA GLU A 86 7.08 -5.82 0.43
C GLU A 86 6.35 -5.77 -0.91
N GLU A 87 7.11 -5.73 -2.01
CA GLU A 87 6.55 -5.91 -3.36
C GLU A 87 6.25 -7.39 -3.59
N VAL A 88 4.96 -7.75 -3.59
CA VAL A 88 4.55 -9.16 -3.57
C VAL A 88 4.70 -9.82 -4.95
N HIS A 89 4.60 -9.05 -6.02
CA HIS A 89 4.76 -9.54 -7.39
C HIS A 89 3.81 -10.69 -7.79
N PHE A 90 2.63 -10.76 -7.17
CA PHE A 90 1.70 -11.88 -7.37
C PHE A 90 1.12 -11.89 -8.79
N PHE A 91 0.65 -10.74 -9.27
CA PHE A 91 -0.03 -10.69 -10.57
C PHE A 91 0.93 -10.62 -11.76
N ASP A 92 2.19 -10.21 -11.58
CA ASP A 92 3.17 -10.08 -12.67
C ASP A 92 4.16 -11.23 -12.81
N LYS A 93 4.29 -12.10 -11.81
CA LYS A 93 5.19 -13.25 -11.89
C LYS A 93 4.44 -14.57 -11.90
N ASP A 94 4.72 -15.38 -12.91
CA ASP A 94 4.01 -16.64 -13.11
C ASP A 94 4.35 -17.62 -11.98
N GLU A 95 5.61 -17.63 -11.51
CA GLU A 95 6.09 -18.39 -10.35
C GLU A 95 5.31 -18.12 -9.04
N PHE A 96 4.72 -16.94 -8.88
CA PHE A 96 3.96 -16.56 -7.70
C PHE A 96 2.46 -16.71 -7.93
N TYR A 97 1.97 -16.36 -9.12
CA TYR A 97 0.56 -16.49 -9.46
C TYR A 97 0.05 -17.94 -9.38
N VAL A 98 0.85 -18.91 -9.83
CA VAL A 98 0.48 -20.34 -9.81
C VAL A 98 0.33 -20.91 -8.39
N LYS A 99 0.85 -20.23 -7.36
CA LYS A 99 0.72 -20.64 -5.95
C LYS A 99 -0.67 -20.33 -5.37
N GLY A 100 -1.51 -19.60 -6.11
CA GLY A 100 -2.90 -19.33 -5.72
C GLY A 100 -3.07 -18.23 -4.67
N LEU A 101 -4.34 -17.95 -4.33
CA LEU A 101 -4.72 -16.84 -3.46
C LEU A 101 -4.31 -17.06 -2.00
N ASP A 102 -4.19 -18.30 -1.54
CA ASP A 102 -3.74 -18.60 -0.18
C ASP A 102 -2.29 -18.18 0.02
N TRP A 103 -1.43 -18.46 -0.97
CA TRP A 103 -0.06 -17.95 -0.97
C TRP A 103 -0.03 -16.41 -0.94
N TYR A 104 -0.89 -15.76 -1.75
CA TYR A 104 -0.96 -14.30 -1.80
C TYR A 104 -1.42 -13.69 -0.47
N ARG A 105 -2.48 -14.24 0.12
CA ARG A 105 -3.01 -13.86 1.44
C ARG A 105 -1.93 -14.01 2.51
N ASN A 106 -1.11 -15.06 2.45
CA ASN A 106 -0.02 -15.27 3.40
C ASN A 106 1.09 -14.22 3.33
N GLN A 107 1.19 -13.45 2.24
CA GLN A 107 2.12 -12.31 2.13
C GLN A 107 1.59 -11.03 2.80
N MET A 108 0.32 -11.00 3.20
CA MET A 108 -0.31 -9.83 3.83
C MET A 108 0.04 -9.76 5.33
N PRO A 109 -0.02 -8.57 5.96
CA PRO A 109 0.05 -8.47 7.41
C PRO A 109 -1.13 -9.22 8.07
N PRO A 110 -1.01 -9.60 9.36
CA PRO A 110 -2.17 -10.01 10.15
C PRO A 110 -3.29 -8.98 10.03
N ALA A 111 -4.55 -9.42 10.02
CA ALA A 111 -5.62 -8.43 10.07
C ALA A 111 -5.57 -7.71 11.42
N VAL A 112 -5.94 -6.44 11.40
CA VAL A 112 -5.99 -5.58 12.58
C VAL A 112 -7.42 -5.06 12.68
N PRO A 113 -8.02 -5.02 13.87
CA PRO A 113 -9.30 -4.34 14.08
C PRO A 113 -9.27 -2.92 13.48
N ASP A 114 -10.41 -2.44 13.01
CA ASP A 114 -10.61 -1.09 12.43
C ASP A 114 -9.92 -0.78 11.09
N VAL A 115 -9.06 -1.67 10.59
CA VAL A 115 -8.51 -1.55 9.23
C VAL A 115 -9.62 -1.81 8.19
N LYS A 116 -9.90 -0.80 7.37
CA LYS A 116 -10.87 -0.86 6.27
C LYS A 116 -10.19 -1.15 4.93
N ILE A 117 -8.98 -0.64 4.75
CA ILE A 117 -8.24 -0.73 3.49
C ILE A 117 -6.91 -1.45 3.73
N LEU A 118 -6.68 -2.53 2.98
CA LEU A 118 -5.38 -3.21 2.92
C LEU A 118 -4.77 -2.94 1.54
N ILE A 119 -3.61 -2.28 1.54
CA ILE A 119 -2.91 -1.85 0.34
C ILE A 119 -1.71 -2.75 0.06
N GLU A 120 -1.64 -3.29 -1.15
CA GLU A 120 -0.43 -3.89 -1.71
C GLU A 120 0.14 -3.01 -2.83
N LYS A 121 1.48 -2.94 -2.93
CA LYS A 121 2.16 -2.08 -3.90
C LYS A 121 3.19 -2.87 -4.70
N THR A 122 2.90 -3.13 -5.96
CA THR A 122 3.87 -3.65 -6.93
C THR A 122 3.87 -2.78 -8.19
N PRO A 123 4.88 -1.91 -8.39
CA PRO A 123 4.90 -0.95 -9.50
C PRO A 123 5.02 -1.58 -10.89
N ALA A 124 5.34 -2.87 -10.95
CA ALA A 124 5.46 -3.63 -12.19
C ALA A 124 4.09 -3.97 -12.80
N TYR A 125 3.02 -3.98 -11.99
CA TYR A 125 1.67 -4.30 -12.45
C TYR A 125 1.23 -3.37 -13.58
N PHE A 126 1.47 -2.06 -13.44
CA PHE A 126 0.98 -1.06 -14.40
C PHE A 126 1.37 -1.35 -15.85
N VAL A 127 2.59 -1.85 -16.10
CA VAL A 127 3.12 -2.03 -17.46
C VAL A 127 3.02 -3.47 -17.99
N GLN A 128 2.59 -4.44 -17.17
CA GLN A 128 2.52 -5.84 -17.56
C GLN A 128 1.08 -6.26 -17.85
N HIS A 129 0.79 -6.63 -19.10
CA HIS A 129 -0.57 -7.00 -19.52
C HIS A 129 -1.19 -8.15 -18.74
N LYS A 130 -0.39 -9.18 -18.44
CA LYS A 130 -0.87 -10.32 -17.67
C LYS A 130 -1.34 -9.93 -16.27
N SER A 131 -0.76 -8.88 -15.68
CA SER A 131 -1.20 -8.38 -14.39
C SER A 131 -2.63 -7.84 -14.46
N ILE A 132 -2.97 -7.11 -15.52
CA ILE A 132 -4.29 -6.47 -15.68
C ILE A 132 -5.41 -7.53 -15.66
N ASN A 133 -5.29 -8.55 -16.51
CA ASN A 133 -6.30 -9.62 -16.59
C ASN A 133 -6.41 -10.42 -15.29
N ARG A 134 -5.28 -10.65 -14.61
CA ARG A 134 -5.26 -11.39 -13.34
C ARG A 134 -5.86 -10.59 -12.19
N VAL A 135 -5.62 -9.27 -12.14
CA VAL A 135 -6.25 -8.37 -11.17
C VAL A 135 -7.75 -8.30 -11.42
N TYR A 136 -8.19 -8.22 -12.67
CA TYR A 136 -9.63 -8.19 -13.00
C TYR A 136 -10.33 -9.48 -12.61
N LYS A 137 -9.70 -10.64 -12.89
CA LYS A 137 -10.21 -11.94 -12.42
C LYS A 137 -10.23 -12.07 -10.90
N PHE A 138 -9.27 -11.43 -10.22
CA PHE A 138 -9.18 -11.46 -8.76
C PHE A 138 -10.29 -10.63 -8.11
N ASN A 139 -10.48 -9.39 -8.54
CA ASN A 139 -11.54 -8.52 -8.04
C ASN A 139 -11.79 -7.37 -9.05
N PRO A 140 -12.90 -7.37 -9.80
CA PRO A 140 -13.22 -6.31 -10.76
C PRO A 140 -13.60 -4.98 -10.10
N ASP A 141 -13.99 -5.00 -8.82
CA ASP A 141 -14.37 -3.81 -8.04
C ASP A 141 -13.23 -3.25 -7.18
N ILE A 142 -12.01 -3.80 -7.31
CA ILE A 142 -10.85 -3.37 -6.53
C ILE A 142 -10.51 -1.90 -6.79
N LYS A 143 -10.01 -1.23 -5.74
CA LYS A 143 -9.47 0.13 -5.83
C LYS A 143 -8.02 0.08 -6.32
N LEU A 144 -7.71 0.88 -7.32
CA LEU A 144 -6.39 0.99 -7.94
C LEU A 144 -5.88 2.42 -7.75
N ILE A 145 -4.62 2.53 -7.37
CA ILE A 145 -3.92 3.80 -7.25
C ILE A 145 -2.72 3.77 -8.19
N LEU A 146 -2.60 4.81 -9.02
CA LEU A 146 -1.52 4.99 -9.97
C LEU A 146 -0.85 6.34 -9.71
N ILE A 147 0.42 6.35 -9.34
CA ILE A 147 1.20 7.58 -9.21
C ILE A 147 2.05 7.79 -10.46
N LEU A 148 1.91 8.95 -11.12
CA LEU A 148 2.63 9.31 -12.34
C LEU A 148 3.44 10.57 -12.10
N ARG A 149 4.64 10.63 -12.67
CA ARG A 149 5.49 11.83 -12.65
C ARG A 149 5.98 12.14 -14.05
N ASN A 150 6.61 13.30 -14.27
CA ASN A 150 7.14 13.68 -15.58
C ASN A 150 7.90 12.49 -16.23
N PRO A 151 7.53 12.08 -17.46
CA PRO A 151 8.05 10.86 -18.09
C PRO A 151 9.56 10.90 -18.34
N VAL A 152 10.14 12.09 -18.55
CA VAL A 152 11.59 12.31 -18.67
C VAL A 152 12.27 12.04 -17.34
N GLU A 153 11.79 12.68 -16.27
CA GLU A 153 12.31 12.49 -14.91
C GLU A 153 12.17 11.04 -14.42
N ARG A 154 11.04 10.40 -14.72
CA ARG A 154 10.82 8.98 -14.40
C ARG A 154 11.83 8.08 -15.10
N LEU A 155 12.10 8.34 -16.38
CA LEU A 155 13.08 7.60 -17.18
C LEU A 155 14.49 7.76 -16.60
N ILE A 156 14.90 8.99 -16.32
CA ILE A 156 16.22 9.30 -15.73
C ILE A 156 16.34 8.63 -14.35
N SER A 157 15.29 8.68 -13.52
CA SER A 157 15.28 8.03 -12.22
C SER A 157 15.41 6.50 -12.33
N ASP A 158 14.82 5.89 -13.35
CA ASP A 158 14.91 4.44 -13.59
C ASP A 158 16.30 4.04 -14.06
N TYR A 159 16.89 4.80 -14.98
CA TYR A 159 18.28 4.64 -15.38
C TYR A 159 19.23 4.80 -14.19
N THR A 160 19.04 5.85 -13.39
CA THR A 160 19.85 6.16 -12.19
C THR A 160 19.80 5.01 -11.18
N GLN A 161 18.61 4.41 -10.96
CA GLN A 161 18.47 3.23 -10.11
C GLN A 161 19.34 2.06 -10.61
N VAL A 162 19.29 1.77 -11.92
CA VAL A 162 20.08 0.68 -12.52
C VAL A 162 21.56 0.98 -12.44
N PHE A 163 21.96 2.23 -12.71
CA PHE A 163 23.33 2.72 -12.62
C PHE A 163 23.92 2.45 -11.24
N TYR A 164 23.30 2.97 -10.17
CA TYR A 164 23.78 2.75 -8.79
C TYR A 164 23.76 1.28 -8.38
N SER A 165 22.73 0.52 -8.81
CA SER A 165 22.64 -0.91 -8.48
C SER A 165 23.75 -1.74 -9.13
N LYS A 166 24.20 -1.36 -10.33
CA LYS A 166 25.35 -1.99 -11.01
C LYS A 166 26.68 -1.52 -10.43
N MET A 167 26.80 -0.23 -10.13
CA MET A 167 27.98 0.35 -9.50
C MET A 167 28.29 -0.33 -8.17
N ALA A 168 27.28 -0.54 -7.31
CA ALA A 168 27.41 -1.29 -6.06
C ALA A 168 27.85 -2.76 -6.22
N LYS A 169 27.78 -3.30 -7.44
CA LYS A 169 28.23 -4.66 -7.81
C LYS A 169 29.50 -4.64 -8.66
N ASN A 170 30.24 -3.51 -8.69
CA ASN A 170 31.42 -3.30 -9.52
C ASN A 170 31.19 -3.56 -11.03
N LYS A 171 29.99 -3.25 -11.52
CA LYS A 171 29.61 -3.38 -12.94
C LYS A 171 29.39 -2.02 -13.57
N THR A 172 29.79 -1.89 -14.84
CA THR A 172 29.59 -0.65 -15.61
C THR A 172 28.18 -0.61 -16.24
N THR A 173 27.70 0.61 -16.47
CA THR A 173 26.45 0.89 -17.19
C THR A 173 26.77 1.81 -18.35
N PRO A 174 26.34 1.50 -19.59
CA PRO A 174 26.50 2.42 -20.71
C PRO A 174 25.82 3.76 -20.44
N LYS A 175 26.38 4.86 -20.95
CA LYS A 175 25.73 6.18 -20.88
C LYS A 175 24.32 6.11 -21.45
N LEU A 176 23.41 6.89 -20.86
CA LEU A 176 22.00 6.89 -21.24
C LEU A 176 21.80 7.11 -22.76
N ASP A 177 22.56 8.00 -23.38
CA ASP A 177 22.51 8.27 -24.82
C ASP A 177 22.74 7.02 -25.69
N ALA A 178 23.67 6.15 -25.29
CA ALA A 178 23.94 4.91 -26.02
C ALA A 178 22.78 3.91 -25.94
N LEU A 179 22.03 3.95 -24.82
CA LEU A 179 20.84 3.13 -24.60
C LEU A 179 19.60 3.72 -25.29
N LEU A 180 19.52 5.05 -25.40
CA LEU A 180 18.38 5.76 -25.98
C LEU A 180 18.44 5.89 -27.50
N PHE A 181 19.63 6.07 -28.08
CA PHE A 181 19.73 6.43 -29.48
C PHE A 181 20.42 5.35 -30.30
N THR A 182 19.92 5.16 -31.52
CA THR A 182 20.60 4.40 -32.58
C THR A 182 21.00 5.33 -33.72
N ARG A 183 22.12 5.04 -34.38
CA ARG A 183 22.55 5.80 -35.56
C ARG A 183 21.90 5.16 -36.79
N VAL A 184 21.15 5.95 -37.55
CA VAL A 184 20.49 5.54 -38.79
C VAL A 184 21.05 6.36 -39.93
N MET A 185 21.53 5.68 -40.96
CA MET A 185 22.00 6.31 -42.20
C MET A 185 20.82 6.39 -43.17
N LYS A 186 20.46 7.60 -43.58
CA LYS A 186 19.50 7.79 -44.69
C LYS A 186 20.25 8.34 -45.89
N ARG A 187 20.18 7.59 -47.00
CA ARG A 187 20.76 7.96 -48.28
C ARG A 187 19.71 8.73 -49.08
N THR A 188 19.96 9.99 -49.34
CA THR A 188 19.19 10.76 -50.34
C THR A 188 19.99 10.86 -51.63
N LYS A 189 19.33 11.21 -52.75
CA LYS A 189 19.89 11.13 -54.12
C LYS A 189 21.33 11.64 -54.25
N ASN A 190 21.73 12.68 -53.49
CA ASN A 190 23.08 13.25 -53.55
C ASN A 190 23.85 13.33 -52.21
N LYS A 191 23.34 12.83 -51.06
CA LYS A 191 24.05 12.90 -49.76
C LYS A 191 23.68 11.73 -48.82
N THR A 192 24.66 11.23 -48.08
CA THR A 192 24.42 10.36 -46.93
C THR A 192 24.33 11.21 -45.67
N LYS A 193 23.20 11.18 -44.96
CA LYS A 193 23.03 11.85 -43.66
C LYS A 193 22.87 10.82 -42.55
N ILE A 194 23.57 11.03 -41.45
CA ILE A 194 23.46 10.21 -40.23
C ILE A 194 22.50 10.90 -39.27
N TYR A 195 21.47 10.17 -38.85
CA TYR A 195 20.48 10.62 -37.87
C TYR A 195 20.60 9.77 -36.60
N LYS A 196 20.27 10.37 -35.46
CA LYS A 196 20.05 9.62 -34.22
C LYS A 196 18.54 9.37 -34.10
N GLU A 197 18.10 8.12 -34.06
CA GLU A 197 16.69 7.77 -33.79
C GLU A 197 16.52 7.21 -32.38
N ILE A 198 15.36 7.44 -31.76
CA ILE A 198 15.04 6.97 -30.40
C ILE A 198 14.69 5.47 -30.43
N LYS A 199 15.35 4.70 -29.58
CA LYS A 199 15.09 3.27 -29.35
C LYS A 199 13.83 3.12 -28.49
N THR A 200 12.66 3.02 -29.11
CA THR A 200 11.36 2.88 -28.43
C THR A 200 11.24 1.59 -27.60
N PHE A 201 12.07 0.58 -27.88
CA PHE A 201 12.15 -0.66 -27.12
C PHE A 201 12.97 -0.54 -25.82
N TYR A 202 13.69 0.56 -25.59
CA TYR A 202 14.39 0.77 -24.32
C TYR A 202 13.38 0.84 -23.17
N LYS A 203 13.42 -0.15 -22.28
CA LYS A 203 12.36 -0.41 -21.29
C LYS A 203 12.00 0.83 -20.44
N PRO A 204 12.95 1.63 -19.91
CA PRO A 204 12.60 2.86 -19.20
C PRO A 204 11.85 3.89 -20.03
N LEU A 205 12.17 4.03 -21.32
CA LEU A 205 11.45 4.92 -22.22
C LEU A 205 10.05 4.39 -22.49
N ARG A 206 9.94 3.10 -22.83
CA ARG A 206 8.65 2.44 -23.08
C ARG A 206 7.70 2.51 -21.88
N ASN A 207 8.24 2.34 -20.68
CA ASN A 207 7.46 2.41 -19.44
C ASN A 207 7.00 3.84 -19.09
N SER A 208 7.63 4.86 -19.66
CA SER A 208 7.21 6.26 -19.53
C SER A 208 6.13 6.67 -20.54
N MET A 209 5.80 5.83 -21.54
CA MET A 209 4.69 6.06 -22.46
C MET A 209 3.36 5.66 -21.79
N TYR A 210 2.95 6.42 -20.76
CA TYR A 210 1.87 6.03 -19.85
C TYR A 210 0.54 5.73 -20.54
N ALA A 211 0.20 6.47 -21.59
CA ALA A 211 -1.04 6.27 -22.32
C ALA A 211 -1.19 4.82 -22.87
N GLU A 212 -0.09 4.24 -23.34
CA GLU A 212 -0.07 2.90 -23.93
C GLU A 212 -0.38 1.80 -22.89
N HIS A 213 -0.03 2.05 -21.63
CA HIS A 213 -0.29 1.12 -20.53
C HIS A 213 -1.67 1.37 -19.92
N LEU A 214 -2.01 2.63 -19.68
CA LEU A 214 -3.26 3.02 -19.02
C LEU A 214 -4.49 2.62 -19.83
N LYS A 215 -4.44 2.68 -21.17
CA LYS A 215 -5.55 2.29 -22.05
C LYS A 215 -6.18 0.94 -21.65
N LYS A 216 -5.34 -0.05 -21.33
CA LYS A 216 -5.79 -1.42 -21.02
C LYS A 216 -6.35 -1.56 -19.62
N TRP A 217 -5.86 -0.75 -18.68
CA TRP A 217 -6.45 -0.68 -17.35
C TRP A 217 -7.85 -0.11 -17.41
N ILE A 218 -8.06 0.98 -18.15
CA ILE A 218 -9.36 1.66 -18.19
C ILE A 218 -10.43 0.91 -19.01
N GLU A 219 -10.02 0.01 -19.90
CA GLU A 219 -10.91 -0.93 -20.60
C GLU A 219 -11.59 -1.90 -19.62
N LEU A 220 -10.92 -2.27 -18.51
CA LEU A 220 -11.43 -3.22 -17.51
C LEU A 220 -11.84 -2.57 -16.19
N PHE A 221 -11.25 -1.42 -15.85
CA PHE A 221 -11.45 -0.71 -14.58
C PHE A 221 -11.87 0.74 -14.85
N PRO A 222 -13.17 1.07 -14.70
CA PRO A 222 -13.67 2.41 -14.95
C PRO A 222 -12.94 3.48 -14.13
N LEU A 223 -12.38 4.50 -14.80
CA LEU A 223 -11.53 5.55 -14.20
C LEU A 223 -12.11 6.14 -12.90
N LYS A 224 -13.34 6.67 -12.95
CA LYS A 224 -13.94 7.36 -11.79
C LYS A 224 -14.29 6.44 -10.62
N LYS A 225 -14.49 5.13 -10.87
CA LYS A 225 -14.92 4.16 -9.85
C LYS A 225 -13.71 3.46 -9.22
N ASN A 226 -12.83 2.94 -10.05
CA ASN A 226 -11.79 2.00 -9.66
C ASN A 226 -10.39 2.59 -9.64
N LEU A 227 -10.09 3.70 -10.33
CA LEU A 227 -8.71 4.15 -10.51
C LEU A 227 -8.50 5.61 -10.11
N HIS A 228 -7.64 5.83 -9.12
CA HIS A 228 -7.15 7.16 -8.77
C HIS A 228 -5.74 7.40 -9.30
N ILE A 229 -5.52 8.55 -9.93
CA ILE A 229 -4.21 8.94 -10.46
C ILE A 229 -3.63 10.07 -9.60
N VAL A 230 -2.55 9.76 -8.88
CA VAL A 230 -1.79 10.70 -8.05
C VAL A 230 -0.80 11.46 -8.93
N ASP A 231 -0.75 12.79 -8.79
CA ASP A 231 0.31 13.61 -9.38
C ASP A 231 1.57 13.45 -8.55
N GLY A 232 2.51 12.65 -9.06
CA GLY A 232 3.77 12.36 -8.42
C GLY A 232 4.73 13.54 -8.35
N ASP A 233 4.62 14.53 -9.26
CA ASP A 233 5.45 15.73 -9.17
C ASP A 233 4.90 16.66 -8.08
N ARG A 234 3.57 16.85 -8.03
CA ARG A 234 2.93 17.57 -6.93
C ARG A 234 3.11 16.88 -5.59
N PHE A 235 3.01 15.55 -5.54
CA PHE A 235 3.22 14.77 -4.31
C PHE A 235 4.62 14.93 -3.73
N VAL A 236 5.64 15.22 -4.56
CA VAL A 236 6.99 15.53 -4.06
C VAL A 236 7.02 16.90 -3.38
N SER A 237 6.32 17.91 -3.93
CA SER A 237 6.33 19.28 -3.42
C SER A 237 5.28 19.58 -2.34
N ASP A 238 4.17 18.85 -2.35
CA ASP A 238 3.00 19.03 -1.51
C ASP A 238 2.28 17.67 -1.35
N PRO A 239 2.82 16.77 -0.52
CA PRO A 239 2.28 15.42 -0.37
C PRO A 239 0.87 15.42 0.22
N LEU A 240 0.57 16.35 1.14
CA LEU A 240 -0.69 16.35 1.88
C LEU A 240 -1.89 16.56 0.95
N SER A 241 -1.81 17.47 -0.02
CA SER A 241 -2.93 17.73 -0.93
C SER A 241 -3.27 16.52 -1.80
N GLU A 242 -2.28 15.75 -2.23
CA GLU A 242 -2.51 14.53 -2.99
C GLU A 242 -2.97 13.36 -2.10
N LEU A 243 -2.52 13.27 -0.84
CA LEU A 243 -2.99 12.25 0.10
C LEU A 243 -4.47 12.41 0.43
N LYS A 244 -4.95 13.64 0.64
CA LYS A 244 -6.38 13.92 0.86
C LYS A 244 -7.26 13.47 -0.30
N LEU A 245 -6.76 13.60 -1.54
CA LEU A 245 -7.48 13.10 -2.71
C LEU A 245 -7.55 11.57 -2.73
N VAL A 246 -6.52 10.89 -2.23
CA VAL A 246 -6.52 9.43 -2.07
C VAL A 246 -7.46 8.99 -0.95
N GLU A 247 -7.45 9.63 0.22
CA GLU A 247 -8.39 9.36 1.33
C GLU A 247 -9.84 9.48 0.84
N LYS A 248 -10.16 10.56 0.14
CA LYS A 248 -11.48 10.76 -0.47
C LYS A 248 -11.84 9.66 -1.47
N PHE A 249 -10.91 9.24 -2.32
CA PHE A 249 -11.14 8.17 -3.30
C PHE A 249 -11.40 6.80 -2.63
N LEU A 250 -10.76 6.55 -1.49
CA LEU A 250 -10.92 5.36 -0.68
C LEU A 250 -12.13 5.42 0.27
N ASN A 251 -12.88 6.52 0.27
CA ASN A 251 -14.01 6.79 1.18
C ASN A 251 -13.59 6.75 2.67
N LEU A 252 -12.44 7.34 2.97
CA LEU A 252 -11.90 7.46 4.31
C LEU A 252 -12.05 8.89 4.85
N SER A 253 -11.94 9.04 6.18
CA SER A 253 -11.81 10.34 6.84
C SER A 253 -10.49 11.02 6.44
N GLU A 254 -10.44 12.34 6.46
CA GLU A 254 -9.18 13.08 6.32
C GLU A 254 -8.43 13.06 7.66
N GLU A 255 -7.63 12.03 7.90
CA GLU A 255 -6.86 11.85 9.14
C GLU A 255 -5.41 12.31 8.98
N ILE A 256 -4.84 12.19 7.77
CA ILE A 256 -3.47 12.60 7.52
C ILE A 256 -3.40 14.14 7.54
N SER A 257 -2.57 14.70 8.41
CA SER A 257 -2.46 16.15 8.63
C SER A 257 -1.02 16.68 8.47
N ASN A 258 -0.87 18.01 8.52
CA ASN A 258 0.44 18.67 8.55
C ASN A 258 1.26 18.32 9.79
N ASP A 259 0.64 17.85 10.88
CA ASP A 259 1.37 17.46 12.09
C ASP A 259 2.10 16.12 11.90
N SER A 260 1.64 15.31 10.94
CA SER A 260 2.20 13.98 10.65
C SER A 260 3.29 14.00 9.58
N ILE A 261 3.49 15.14 8.89
CA ILE A 261 4.36 15.27 7.72
C ILE A 261 5.19 16.55 7.82
N TYR A 262 6.50 16.45 7.62
CA TYR A 262 7.41 17.61 7.68
C TYR A 262 8.48 17.55 6.60
N PHE A 263 8.95 18.71 6.13
CA PHE A 263 10.02 18.77 5.14
C PHE A 263 11.40 18.66 5.81
N ASN A 264 12.20 17.66 5.41
CA ASN A 264 13.56 17.52 5.92
C ASN A 264 14.55 18.14 4.91
N VAL A 265 15.17 19.25 5.30
CA VAL A 265 16.09 20.03 4.45
C VAL A 265 17.32 19.21 4.03
N SER A 266 17.91 18.45 4.95
CA SER A 266 19.09 17.62 4.66
C SER A 266 18.76 16.48 3.69
N LYS A 267 17.56 15.91 3.81
CA LYS A 267 17.07 14.87 2.89
C LYS A 267 16.64 15.47 1.54
N GLY A 268 16.15 16.70 1.54
CA GLY A 268 15.54 17.36 0.38
C GLY A 268 14.15 16.83 0.02
N PHE A 269 13.48 16.13 0.95
CA PHE A 269 12.17 15.52 0.76
C PHE A 269 11.34 15.58 2.04
N TYR A 270 10.03 15.42 1.89
CA TYR A 270 9.13 15.21 3.02
C TYR A 270 9.39 13.88 3.72
N CYS A 271 9.29 13.93 5.04
CA CYS A 271 9.38 12.84 6.00
C CYS A 271 8.10 12.82 6.84
N TYR A 272 7.90 11.79 7.65
CA TYR A 272 6.66 11.58 8.40
C TYR A 272 6.91 11.17 9.84
N ILE A 273 5.92 11.36 10.69
CA ILE A 273 5.92 10.91 12.08
C ILE A 273 4.99 9.70 12.17
N HIS A 274 5.55 8.52 12.38
CA HIS A 274 4.78 7.30 12.58
C HIS A 274 4.30 7.23 14.04
N PRO A 275 3.03 6.85 14.31
CA PRO A 275 2.50 6.76 15.67
C PRO A 275 3.37 5.91 16.61
N ASP A 276 3.80 4.73 16.13
CA ASP A 276 4.57 3.79 16.95
C ASP A 276 6.10 3.98 16.89
N GLU A 277 6.61 4.55 15.80
CA GLU A 277 8.04 4.51 15.48
C GLU A 277 8.68 5.91 15.45
N GLY A 278 7.89 6.96 15.69
CA GLY A 278 8.33 8.34 15.72
C GLY A 278 8.75 8.88 14.34
N SER A 279 9.68 9.83 14.36
CA SER A 279 10.13 10.57 13.18
C SER A 279 10.90 9.68 12.19
N LYS A 280 10.45 9.62 10.93
CA LYS A 280 10.99 8.76 9.88
C LYS A 280 11.11 9.45 8.53
N CYS A 281 12.20 9.12 7.85
CA CYS A 281 12.40 9.45 6.44
C CYS A 281 12.54 8.16 5.62
N LEU A 282 12.22 8.23 4.33
CA LEU A 282 12.46 7.11 3.42
C LEU A 282 13.95 6.79 3.30
N SER A 283 14.26 5.50 3.09
CA SER A 283 15.64 5.00 2.93
C SER A 283 16.48 5.80 1.91
N GLU A 284 17.80 5.69 2.01
CA GLU A 284 18.76 6.32 1.09
C GLU A 284 18.53 5.94 -0.39
N SER A 285 17.87 4.80 -0.62
CA SER A 285 17.50 4.39 -1.97
C SER A 285 16.43 5.27 -2.65
N LYS A 286 15.76 6.13 -1.87
CA LYS A 286 14.70 7.04 -2.32
C LYS A 286 15.24 8.47 -2.31
N GLY A 287 15.02 9.20 -3.40
CA GLY A 287 15.51 10.58 -3.56
C GLY A 287 16.98 10.70 -4.00
N ARG A 288 17.54 9.69 -4.68
CA ARG A 288 18.94 9.77 -5.16
C ARG A 288 19.11 10.91 -6.17
N LYS A 289 20.27 11.58 -6.12
CA LYS A 289 20.70 12.52 -7.16
C LYS A 289 20.67 11.81 -8.52
N HIS A 290 19.97 12.41 -9.49
CA HIS A 290 19.88 11.88 -10.84
C HIS A 290 21.25 11.95 -11.54
N VAL A 291 21.54 10.95 -12.38
CA VAL A 291 22.70 11.03 -13.28
C VAL A 291 22.48 12.20 -14.24
N GLU A 292 23.52 13.03 -14.40
CA GLU A 292 23.47 14.17 -15.32
C GLU A 292 23.37 13.69 -16.77
N ILE A 293 22.48 14.34 -17.53
CA ILE A 293 22.25 14.07 -18.95
C ILE A 293 22.50 15.34 -19.76
N SER A 294 22.84 15.19 -21.03
CA SER A 294 23.04 16.35 -21.90
C SER A 294 21.72 17.10 -22.13
N GLN A 295 21.80 18.42 -22.32
CA GLN A 295 20.65 19.25 -22.69
C GLN A 295 20.02 18.77 -24.02
N GLU A 296 20.84 18.31 -24.98
CA GLU A 296 20.36 17.69 -26.22
C GLU A 296 19.46 16.47 -25.92
N THR A 297 19.91 15.57 -25.04
CA THR A 297 19.14 14.38 -24.67
C THR A 297 17.84 14.74 -23.96
N ALA A 298 17.89 15.68 -23.01
CA ALA A 298 16.70 16.17 -22.32
C ALA A 298 15.67 16.75 -23.30
N ALA A 299 16.08 17.69 -24.16
CA ALA A 299 15.21 18.33 -25.14
C ALA A 299 14.58 17.32 -26.12
N ARG A 300 15.36 16.32 -26.55
CA ARG A 300 14.86 15.25 -27.43
C ARG A 300 13.86 14.34 -26.74
N LEU A 301 14.05 14.01 -25.46
CA LEU A 301 13.10 13.23 -24.69
C LEU A 301 11.81 14.02 -24.43
N THR A 302 11.90 15.30 -24.06
CA THR A 302 10.74 16.19 -23.90
C THR A 302 9.93 16.26 -25.19
N THR A 303 10.60 16.49 -26.33
CA THR A 303 9.95 16.52 -27.65
C THR A 303 9.27 15.19 -27.97
N PHE A 304 9.94 14.06 -27.69
CA PHE A 304 9.41 12.73 -27.91
C PHE A 304 8.16 12.46 -27.06
N PHE A 305 8.18 12.79 -25.77
CA PHE A 305 7.06 12.51 -24.88
C PHE A 305 5.86 13.43 -25.07
N LYS A 306 6.00 14.60 -25.71
CA LYS A 306 4.89 15.54 -25.94
C LYS A 306 3.65 14.86 -26.53
N ILE A 307 3.79 14.07 -27.59
CA ILE A 307 2.65 13.38 -28.22
C ILE A 307 2.06 12.27 -27.32
N HIS A 308 2.90 11.59 -26.53
CA HIS A 308 2.44 10.57 -25.59
C HIS A 308 1.72 11.18 -24.37
N ASN A 309 2.16 12.35 -23.93
CA ASN A 309 1.55 13.12 -22.85
C ASN A 309 0.17 13.63 -23.25
N GLU A 310 0.03 14.23 -24.44
CA GLU A 310 -1.28 14.68 -24.93
C GLU A 310 -2.29 13.54 -25.05
N LYS A 311 -1.86 12.37 -25.55
CA LYS A 311 -2.70 11.16 -25.55
C LYS A 311 -3.16 10.76 -24.14
N LEU A 312 -2.26 10.81 -23.16
CA LEU A 312 -2.61 10.53 -21.77
C LEU A 312 -3.63 11.55 -21.25
N PHE A 313 -3.36 12.84 -21.43
CA PHE A 313 -4.18 13.92 -20.89
C PHE A 313 -5.60 13.90 -21.42
N GLN A 314 -5.75 13.64 -22.73
CA GLN A 314 -7.06 13.44 -23.35
C GLN A 314 -7.79 12.24 -22.74
N MET A 315 -7.09 11.12 -22.57
CA MET A 315 -7.67 9.88 -22.04
C MET A 315 -8.16 10.01 -20.58
N ILE A 316 -7.49 10.81 -19.75
CA ILE A 316 -7.87 10.99 -18.34
C ILE A 316 -8.66 12.28 -18.08
N ASN A 317 -8.88 13.10 -19.10
CA ASN A 317 -9.47 14.44 -19.00
C ASN A 317 -8.85 15.31 -17.89
N ARG A 318 -7.52 15.25 -17.76
CA ARG A 318 -6.71 15.99 -16.77
C ARG A 318 -5.32 16.22 -17.36
N ARG A 319 -4.76 17.39 -17.11
CA ARG A 319 -3.38 17.74 -17.49
C ARG A 319 -2.45 17.75 -16.29
N PHE A 320 -1.21 17.36 -16.53
CA PHE A 320 -0.09 17.51 -15.60
C PHE A 320 0.86 18.58 -16.14
N SER A 321 1.58 19.28 -15.25
CA SER A 321 2.53 20.34 -15.62
C SER A 321 3.88 19.76 -16.09
N TRP A 322 3.84 18.89 -17.10
CA TRP A 322 5.02 18.28 -17.72
C TRP A 322 5.42 19.07 -18.97
N TYR A 323 6.41 19.94 -18.84
CA TYR A 323 6.93 20.77 -19.92
C TYR A 323 8.12 20.14 -20.66
#